data_AF-A0A3B0VRR1-F1
#
_entry.id   AF-A0A3B0VRR1-F1
#
_cell.length_a   1.000
_cell.length_b   1.000
_cell.length_c   1.000
_cell.angle_alpha   90.00
_cell.angle_beta   90.00
_cell.angle_gamma   90.00
#
_symmetry.space_group_name_H-M   'P 1'
#
loop_
_entity.id
_entity.type
_entity.pdbx_description
1 polymer ?
#
loop_
_entity_poly.entity_id
_entity_poly.type
_entity_poly.pdbx_seq_one_letter_code
_entity_poly.pdbx_strand_id
1 'polypeptide(L)'
;MGGSYAKAEQFIEYTERRAHLLIGRGGQNERMFTFPHRTFQEYLAACHLARQRRFGREAAKLAAESDSWREVLNLAAGTLVFNQKNREKAVDGIDEVCPKQLPNLEDGAGWQRVWLAGEMAVVVGKNALQMDEVGRELLPRL
;
A
#
# COMPACT_ATOMS: atom_id res chain seq x y z
N MET A 1 17.32 -30.17 -1.67
CA MET A 1 16.30 -29.09 -1.69
C MET A 1 15.26 -29.32 -0.58
N GLY A 2 15.64 -29.21 0.71
CA GLY A 2 14.73 -29.57 1.83
C GLY A 2 14.65 -28.57 2.99
N GLY A 3 15.49 -27.53 3.02
CA GLY A 3 15.57 -26.61 4.17
C GLY A 3 14.59 -25.43 4.14
N SER A 4 14.05 -25.06 2.98
CA SER A 4 13.16 -23.89 2.85
C SER A 4 11.73 -24.20 3.31
N TYR A 5 11.20 -25.34 2.87
CA TYR A 5 9.85 -25.78 3.23
C TYR A 5 9.70 -26.10 4.72
N ALA A 6 10.71 -26.73 5.34
CA ALA A 6 10.70 -26.99 6.78
C ALA A 6 10.68 -25.70 7.62
N LYS A 7 11.40 -24.65 7.20
CA LYS A 7 11.37 -23.34 7.87
C LYS A 7 10.03 -22.63 7.69
N ALA A 8 9.44 -22.71 6.50
CA ALA A 8 8.12 -22.16 6.24
C ALA A 8 7.04 -22.83 7.09
N GLU A 9 7.11 -24.17 7.24
CA GLU A 9 6.17 -24.93 8.08
C GLU A 9 6.30 -24.58 9.56
N GLN A 10 7.54 -24.46 10.08
CA GLN A 10 7.79 -24.03 11.45
C GLN A 10 7.32 -22.58 11.70
N PHE A 11 7.47 -21.70 10.72
CA PHE A 11 6.98 -20.31 10.81
C PHE A 11 5.45 -20.25 10.84
N ILE A 12 4.77 -21.04 10.00
CA ILE A 12 3.31 -21.14 9.98
C ILE A 12 2.81 -21.68 11.32
N GLU A 13 3.39 -22.77 11.83
CA GLU A 13 2.98 -23.34 13.12
C GLU A 13 3.16 -22.34 14.27
N TYR A 14 4.26 -21.59 14.27
CA TYR A 14 4.50 -20.55 15.28
C TYR A 14 3.50 -19.39 15.17
N THR A 15 3.24 -18.90 13.96
CA THR A 15 2.31 -17.77 13.73
C THR A 15 0.86 -18.12 14.00
N GLU A 16 0.47 -19.37 13.78
CA GLU A 16 -0.86 -19.91 14.09
C GLU A 16 -1.05 -20.18 15.59
N ARG A 17 -0.12 -20.90 16.22
CA ARG A 17 -0.32 -21.43 17.59
C ARG A 17 0.17 -20.51 18.71
N ARG A 18 1.06 -19.56 18.43
CA ARG A 18 1.69 -18.71 19.46
C ARG A 18 1.49 -17.22 19.22
N ALA A 19 1.60 -16.74 17.98
CA ALA A 19 1.48 -15.32 17.67
C ALA A 19 0.03 -14.86 17.36
N HIS A 20 -0.89 -15.80 17.12
CA HIS A 20 -2.26 -15.55 16.64
C HIS A 20 -2.33 -14.64 15.40
N LEU A 21 -1.26 -14.59 14.61
CA LEU A 21 -1.15 -13.70 13.46
C LEU A 21 -1.83 -14.29 12.22
N LEU A 22 -1.89 -15.61 12.12
CA LEU A 22 -2.56 -16.33 11.05
C LEU A 22 -3.54 -17.33 11.65
N ILE A 23 -4.76 -17.38 11.10
CA ILE A 23 -5.81 -18.34 11.46
C ILE A 23 -5.98 -19.30 10.30
N GLY A 24 -5.81 -20.60 10.55
CA GLY A 24 -6.19 -21.64 9.60
C GLY A 24 -7.71 -21.64 9.36
N ARG A 25 -8.14 -21.44 8.11
CA ARG A 25 -9.55 -21.49 7.68
C ARG A 25 -9.84 -22.58 6.64
N GLY A 26 -8.84 -23.39 6.29
CA GLY A 26 -8.96 -24.45 5.29
C GLY A 26 -9.36 -25.82 5.86
N GLY A 27 -9.89 -26.69 5.01
CA GLY A 27 -10.10 -28.12 5.29
C GLY A 27 -8.79 -28.93 5.15
N GLN A 28 -8.84 -30.23 5.46
CA GLN A 28 -7.63 -31.09 5.47
C GLN A 28 -6.85 -31.15 4.14
N ASN A 29 -7.49 -30.82 3.01
CA ASN A 29 -6.88 -30.87 1.68
C ASN A 29 -6.28 -29.54 1.20
N GLU A 30 -6.58 -28.41 1.84
CA GLU A 30 -6.07 -27.10 1.41
C GLU A 30 -5.90 -26.17 2.62
N ARG A 31 -4.65 -25.95 3.05
CA ARG A 31 -4.34 -25.07 4.19
C ARG A 31 -4.46 -23.60 3.76
N MET A 32 -5.63 -23.01 3.99
CA MET A 32 -5.86 -21.57 3.80
C MET A 32 -5.64 -20.81 5.11
N PHE A 33 -4.91 -19.69 5.06
CA PHE A 33 -4.64 -18.85 6.22
C PHE A 33 -5.21 -17.44 6.01
N THR A 34 -5.69 -16.83 7.09
CA THR A 34 -6.13 -15.42 7.10
C THR A 34 -5.58 -14.69 8.31
N PHE A 35 -5.49 -13.37 8.26
CA PHE A 35 -5.17 -12.57 9.43
C PHE A 35 -6.41 -12.45 10.34
N PRO A 36 -6.22 -12.37 11.66
CA PRO A 36 -7.33 -12.23 12.62
C PRO A 36 -8.10 -10.91 12.44
N HIS A 37 -7.43 -9.87 11.93
CA HIS A 37 -8.01 -8.56 11.69
C HIS A 37 -7.53 -7.97 10.37
N ARG A 38 -8.44 -7.33 9.63
CA ARG A 38 -8.17 -6.71 8.33
C ARG A 38 -7.05 -5.68 8.40
N THR A 39 -7.00 -4.87 9.46
CA THR A 39 -5.95 -3.84 9.64
C THR A 39 -4.54 -4.41 9.74
N PHE A 40 -4.35 -5.60 10.32
CA PHE A 40 -3.01 -6.24 10.32
C PHE A 40 -2.60 -6.65 8.90
N GLN A 41 -3.54 -7.22 8.14
CA GLN A 41 -3.31 -7.55 6.73
C GLN A 41 -2.97 -6.29 5.92
N GLU A 42 -3.71 -5.20 6.11
CA GLU A 42 -3.51 -3.94 5.40
C GLU A 42 -2.16 -3.30 5.74
N TYR A 43 -1.79 -3.27 7.03
CA TYR A 43 -0.50 -2.75 7.46
C TYR A 43 0.68 -3.56 6.92
N LEU A 44 0.58 -4.89 6.92
CA LEU A 44 1.63 -5.75 6.36
C LEU A 44 1.71 -5.64 4.84
N ALA A 45 0.57 -5.53 4.16
CA ALA A 45 0.52 -5.25 2.72
C ALA A 45 1.16 -3.89 2.40
N ALA A 46 0.89 -2.86 3.20
CA ALA A 46 1.47 -1.53 3.07
C ALA A 46 2.99 -1.55 3.28
N CYS A 47 3.46 -2.25 4.32
CA CYS A 47 4.88 -2.45 4.57
C CYS A 47 5.58 -3.16 3.40
N HIS A 48 4.93 -4.18 2.83
CA HIS A 48 5.44 -4.88 1.66
C HIS A 48 5.49 -3.96 0.44
N LEU A 49 4.40 -3.24 0.15
CA LEU A 49 4.28 -2.33 -0.97
C LEU A 49 5.33 -1.21 -0.91
N ALA A 50 5.53 -0.59 0.26
CA ALA A 50 6.52 0.47 0.47
C ALA A 50 7.97 -0.01 0.19
N ARG A 51 8.26 -1.30 0.36
CA ARG A 51 9.57 -1.90 0.06
C ARG A 51 9.78 -2.19 -1.43
N GLN A 52 8.73 -2.18 -2.25
CA GLN A 52 8.85 -2.46 -3.68
C GLN A 52 9.68 -1.40 -4.38
N ARG A 53 10.54 -1.83 -5.30
CA ARG A 53 11.36 -0.91 -6.11
C ARG A 53 10.50 0.02 -6.95
N ARG A 54 9.40 -0.51 -7.50
CA ARG A 54 8.44 0.21 -8.35
C ARG A 54 7.18 0.60 -7.57
N PHE A 55 7.36 1.20 -6.40
CA PHE A 55 6.25 1.55 -5.51
C PHE A 55 5.16 2.35 -6.24
N GLY A 56 5.49 3.44 -6.92
CA GLY A 56 4.50 4.28 -7.58
C GLY A 56 3.68 3.54 -8.65
N ARG A 57 4.33 2.73 -9.49
CA ARG A 57 3.64 1.90 -10.50
C ARG A 57 2.69 0.88 -9.87
N GLU A 58 3.13 0.18 -8.82
CA GLU A 58 2.27 -0.78 -8.14
C GLU A 58 1.13 -0.06 -7.39
N ALA A 59 1.40 1.07 -6.75
CA ALA A 59 0.40 1.89 -6.09
C ALA A 59 -0.68 2.37 -7.06
N ALA A 60 -0.29 2.90 -8.23
CA ALA A 60 -1.21 3.34 -9.28
C ALA A 60 -2.08 2.20 -9.82
N LYS A 61 -1.48 1.01 -10.00
CA LYS A 61 -2.21 -0.19 -10.40
C LYS A 61 -3.26 -0.58 -9.36
N LEU A 62 -2.88 -0.68 -8.08
CA LEU A 62 -3.78 -1.06 -6.99
C LEU A 62 -4.90 -0.03 -6.79
N ALA A 63 -4.58 1.26 -6.93
CA ALA A 63 -5.55 2.36 -6.87
C ALA A 63 -6.61 2.28 -7.98
N ALA A 64 -6.26 1.73 -9.15
CA ALA A 64 -7.18 1.54 -10.26
C ALA A 64 -8.01 0.24 -10.16
N GLU A 65 -7.59 -0.74 -9.35
CA GLU A 65 -8.28 -2.03 -9.23
C GLU A 65 -9.54 -1.95 -8.35
N SER A 66 -9.44 -1.34 -7.16
CA SER A 66 -10.54 -1.29 -6.20
C SER A 66 -10.28 -0.32 -5.05
N ASP A 67 -11.35 0.17 -4.43
CA ASP A 67 -11.31 0.96 -3.18
C ASP A 67 -10.74 0.16 -1.99
N SER A 68 -10.69 -1.18 -2.08
CA SER A 68 -10.14 -2.02 -1.01
C SER A 68 -8.69 -1.71 -0.65
N TRP A 69 -7.95 -1.06 -1.55
CA TRP A 69 -6.54 -0.71 -1.37
C TRP A 69 -6.32 0.67 -0.75
N ARG A 70 -7.37 1.47 -0.54
CA ARG A 70 -7.28 2.83 0.01
C ARG A 70 -6.44 2.89 1.29
N GLU A 71 -6.77 2.06 2.28
CA GLU A 71 -6.05 2.06 3.56
C GLU A 71 -4.60 1.56 3.41
N VAL A 72 -4.38 0.55 2.57
CA VAL A 72 -3.03 0.04 2.28
C VAL A 72 -2.14 1.13 1.68
N LEU A 73 -2.67 1.93 0.76
CA LEU A 73 -1.92 2.98 0.06
C LEU A 73 -1.60 4.16 0.99
N ASN A 74 -2.54 4.57 1.85
CA ASN A 74 -2.29 5.57 2.90
C ASN A 74 -1.25 5.08 3.93
N LEU A 75 -1.37 3.84 4.40
CA LEU A 75 -0.38 3.24 5.31
C LEU A 75 0.99 3.07 4.64
N ALA A 76 1.03 2.80 3.32
CA ALA A 76 2.29 2.67 2.59
C ALA A 76 3.00 4.03 2.45
N ALA A 77 2.26 5.09 2.12
CA ALA A 77 2.77 6.46 2.14
C ALA A 77 3.30 6.84 3.53
N GLY A 78 2.54 6.55 4.59
CA GLY A 78 2.98 6.76 5.98
C GLY A 78 4.24 5.97 6.32
N THR A 79 4.33 4.72 5.88
CA THR A 79 5.52 3.87 6.09
C THR A 79 6.76 4.46 5.42
N LEU A 80 6.63 4.97 4.20
CA LEU A 80 7.74 5.63 3.49
C LEU A 80 8.22 6.87 4.25
N VAL A 81 7.29 7.69 4.74
CA VAL A 81 7.61 8.95 5.43
C VAL A 81 8.17 8.72 6.84
N PHE A 82 7.45 7.95 7.67
CA PHE A 82 7.73 7.85 9.09
C PHE A 82 8.75 6.76 9.43
N ASN A 83 8.73 5.63 8.70
CA ASN A 83 9.57 4.48 9.02
C ASN A 83 10.82 4.43 8.14
N GLN A 84 10.69 4.70 6.84
CA GLN A 84 11.82 4.61 5.90
C GLN A 84 12.52 5.96 5.64
N LYS A 85 11.93 7.07 6.11
CA LYS A 85 12.43 8.45 5.89
C LYS A 85 12.62 8.80 4.40
N ASN A 86 11.86 8.16 3.52
CA ASN A 86 11.93 8.32 2.08
C ASN A 86 10.69 9.07 1.57
N ARG A 87 10.71 10.41 1.70
CA ARG A 87 9.60 11.28 1.28
C ARG A 87 9.49 11.41 -0.23
N GLU A 88 10.62 11.49 -0.92
CA GLU A 88 10.71 11.56 -2.38
C GLU A 88 9.93 10.41 -3.03
N LYS A 89 10.22 9.16 -2.62
CA LYS A 89 9.49 7.98 -3.10
C LYS A 89 8.00 8.00 -2.78
N ALA A 90 7.60 8.63 -1.68
CA ALA A 90 6.19 8.79 -1.36
C ALA A 90 5.52 9.81 -2.30
N VAL A 91 6.19 10.93 -2.57
CA VAL A 91 5.72 11.96 -3.52
C VAL A 91 5.62 11.38 -4.94
N ASP A 92 6.65 10.68 -5.42
CA ASP A 92 6.63 9.98 -6.70
C ASP A 92 5.45 9.00 -6.81
N GLY A 93 5.17 8.28 -5.71
CA GLY A 93 4.05 7.36 -5.67
C GLY A 93 2.69 8.05 -5.74
N ILE A 94 2.54 9.21 -5.10
CA ILE A 94 1.32 10.01 -5.21
C ILE A 94 1.15 10.53 -6.64
N ASP A 95 2.24 10.97 -7.27
CA ASP A 95 2.23 11.46 -8.65
C ASP A 95 1.83 10.37 -9.66
N GLU A 96 2.24 9.13 -9.44
CA GLU A 96 1.82 7.97 -10.25
C GLU A 96 0.36 7.58 -10.00
N VAL A 97 -0.12 7.69 -8.75
CA VAL A 97 -1.52 7.43 -8.40
C VAL A 97 -2.43 8.51 -9.00
N CYS A 98 -2.04 9.78 -8.93
CA CYS A 98 -2.79 10.90 -9.46
C CYS A 98 -2.83 10.85 -11.00
N PRO A 99 -4.02 10.92 -11.63
CA PRO A 99 -4.13 11.10 -13.07
C PRO A 99 -3.30 12.30 -13.57
N LYS A 100 -2.70 12.16 -14.76
CA LYS A 100 -1.89 13.22 -15.41
C LYS A 100 -2.75 14.30 -16.04
N GLN A 101 -3.94 13.94 -16.50
CA GLN A 101 -4.97 14.86 -16.95
C GLN A 101 -6.15 14.84 -15.98
N LEU A 102 -6.86 15.96 -15.88
CA LEU A 102 -8.11 16.03 -15.13
C LEU A 102 -9.10 15.00 -15.71
N PRO A 103 -9.66 14.11 -14.87
CA PRO A 103 -10.69 13.18 -15.31
C PRO A 103 -11.92 13.90 -15.84
N ASN A 104 -12.61 13.27 -16.80
CA ASN A 104 -13.93 13.74 -17.24
C ASN A 104 -14.96 13.57 -16.11
N LEU A 105 -16.07 14.31 -16.15
CA LEU A 105 -17.12 14.23 -15.11
C LEU A 105 -17.70 12.82 -14.92
N GLU A 106 -17.71 12.00 -15.98
CA GLU A 106 -18.21 10.63 -15.95
C GLU A 106 -17.15 9.60 -15.53
N ASP A 107 -15.88 9.99 -15.42
CA ASP A 107 -14.76 9.11 -15.05
C ASP A 107 -14.62 9.01 -13.53
N GLY A 108 -15.53 8.24 -12.91
CA GLY A 108 -15.53 8.01 -11.46
C GLY A 108 -14.23 7.37 -10.94
N ALA A 109 -13.61 6.49 -11.72
CA ALA A 109 -12.35 5.85 -11.33
C ALA A 109 -11.18 6.84 -11.33
N GLY A 110 -11.12 7.74 -12.32
CA GLY A 110 -10.18 8.84 -12.34
C GLY A 110 -10.34 9.76 -11.13
N TRP A 111 -11.58 10.16 -10.80
CA TRP A 111 -11.85 10.99 -9.62
C TRP A 111 -11.49 10.31 -8.30
N GLN A 112 -11.75 9.01 -8.16
CA GLN A 112 -11.35 8.24 -6.98
C GLN A 112 -9.83 8.25 -6.79
N ARG A 113 -9.07 8.14 -7.87
CA ARG A 113 -7.60 8.22 -7.82
C ARG A 113 -7.10 9.62 -7.45
N VAL A 114 -7.74 10.68 -7.93
CA VAL A 114 -7.43 12.06 -7.49
C VAL A 114 -7.67 12.20 -5.99
N TRP A 115 -8.83 11.75 -5.50
CA TRP A 115 -9.17 11.78 -4.08
C TRP A 115 -8.13 11.04 -3.23
N LEU A 116 -7.81 9.81 -3.61
CA LEU A 116 -6.82 8.99 -2.91
C LEU A 116 -5.42 9.62 -2.92
N ALA A 117 -5.01 10.20 -4.05
CA ALA A 117 -3.74 10.92 -4.13
C ALA A 117 -3.72 12.12 -3.15
N GLY A 118 -4.85 12.82 -3.01
CA GLY A 118 -5.01 13.88 -2.01
C GLY A 118 -4.87 13.37 -0.57
N GLU A 119 -5.49 12.24 -0.23
CA GLU A 119 -5.36 11.61 1.09
C GLU A 119 -3.91 11.21 1.40
N MET A 120 -3.24 10.59 0.44
CA MET A 120 -1.83 10.25 0.56
C MET A 120 -0.96 11.51 0.72
N ALA A 121 -1.28 12.60 0.00
CA ALA A 121 -0.58 13.88 0.13
C ALA A 121 -0.77 14.51 1.52
N VAL A 122 -1.94 14.34 2.16
CA VAL A 122 -2.16 14.74 3.56
C VAL A 122 -1.24 13.95 4.50
N VAL A 123 -1.08 12.64 4.28
CA VAL A 123 -0.16 11.80 5.07
C VAL A 123 1.30 12.24 4.90
N VAL A 124 1.71 12.58 3.67
CA VAL A 124 3.07 13.06 3.38
C VAL A 124 3.33 14.46 3.93
N GLY A 125 2.31 15.31 3.90
CA GLY A 125 2.31 16.67 4.44
C GLY A 125 2.73 17.73 3.42
N LYS A 126 1.96 18.81 3.33
CA LYS A 126 2.09 19.89 2.33
C LYS A 126 3.51 20.43 2.16
N ASN A 127 4.24 20.64 3.26
CA ASN A 127 5.62 21.17 3.21
C ASN A 127 6.55 20.23 2.44
N ALA A 128 6.39 18.91 2.58
CA ALA A 128 7.21 17.94 1.86
C ALA A 128 6.91 17.99 0.35
N LEU A 129 5.64 18.11 -0.05
CA LEU A 129 5.28 18.28 -1.46
C LEU A 129 5.82 19.59 -2.04
N GLN A 130 5.79 20.69 -1.28
CA GLN A 130 6.27 21.99 -1.78
C GLN A 130 7.79 22.07 -1.94
N MET A 131 8.54 21.30 -1.15
CA MET A 131 10.00 21.24 -1.24
C MET A 131 10.50 20.30 -2.34
N ASP A 132 9.64 19.42 -2.83
CA ASP A 132 9.93 18.43 -3.87
C ASP A 132 9.60 18.98 -5.27
N GLU A 133 10.35 18.59 -6.31
CA GLU A 133 10.09 19.03 -7.69
C GLU A 133 8.80 18.42 -8.23
N VAL A 134 8.66 17.10 -8.11
CA VAL A 134 7.45 16.35 -8.52
C VAL A 134 6.26 16.81 -7.68
N GLY A 135 6.47 17.03 -6.38
CA GLY A 135 5.44 17.52 -5.48
C GLY A 135 4.85 18.87 -5.89
N ARG A 136 5.67 19.80 -6.40
CA ARG A 136 5.21 21.11 -6.88
C ARG A 136 4.36 21.01 -8.16
N GLU A 137 4.68 20.07 -9.05
CA GLU A 137 3.88 19.80 -10.26
C GLU A 137 2.60 19.01 -9.96
N LEU A 138 2.59 18.25 -8.87
CA LEU A 138 1.44 17.49 -8.40
C LEU A 138 0.39 18.36 -7.73
N LEU A 139 0.79 19.33 -6.90
CA LEU A 139 -0.14 20.15 -6.11
C LEU A 139 -1.30 20.80 -6.88
N PRO A 140 -1.12 21.33 -8.12
CA PRO A 140 -2.23 21.90 -8.89
C PRO A 140 -3.28 20.88 -9.36
N ARG A 141 -3.00 19.57 -9.28
CA ARG A 141 -3.90 18.48 -9.69
C ARG A 141 -4.68 17.86 -8.53
N LEU A 142 -4.37 18.25 -7.29
CA LEU A 142 -5.01 17.79 -6.05
C LEU A 142 -5.96 18.86 -5.52
#